data_AF-A0A0P7C487-F1
#
_entry.id   AF-A0A0P7C487-F1
#
_cell.length_a   1.000
_cell.length_b   1.000
_cell.length_c   1.000
_cell.angle_alpha   90.00
_cell.angle_beta   90.00
_cell.angle_gamma   90.00
#
_symmetry.space_group_name_H-M   'P 1'
#
loop_
_entity.id
_entity.type
_entity.pdbx_description
1 polymer ?
#
loop_
_entity_poly.entity_id
_entity_poly.type
_entity_poly.pdbx_seq_one_letter_code
_entity_poly.pdbx_strand_id
1 'polypeptide(L)' 'MGLEKIVTEAMSEPGVRSVELQDDAGSRIIAREKPIAGSAARRERAFLGIADPVSPNSP' A
#
# COMPACT_ATOMS: atom_id res chain seq x y z
N MET A 1 1.94 0.12 -24.64
CA MET A 1 1.53 1.26 -23.80
C MET A 1 0.12 0.98 -23.31
N GLY A 2 -0.18 1.19 -22.03
CA GLY A 2 -1.50 0.85 -21.46
C GLY A 2 -1.70 1.49 -20.09
N LEU A 3 -2.92 1.41 -19.54
CA LEU A 3 -3.33 2.06 -18.29
C LEU A 3 -2.44 1.65 -17.10
N GLU A 4 -2.03 0.37 -17.05
CA GLU A 4 -1.10 -0.14 -16.04
C GLU A 4 0.27 0.56 -16.05
N LYS A 5 0.79 0.89 -17.25
CA LYS A 5 2.07 1.60 -17.38
C LYS A 5 1.96 3.02 -16.82
N ILE A 6 0.87 3.72 -17.16
CA ILE A 6 0.61 5.09 -16.68
C ILE A 6 0.48 5.10 -15.16
N VAL A 7 -0.28 4.17 -14.59
CA VAL A 7 -0.42 4.06 -13.13
C VAL A 7 0.92 3.74 -12.47
N THR A 8 1.73 2.88 -13.08
CA THR A 8 3.07 2.53 -12.56
C THR A 8 4.02 3.73 -12.59
N GLU A 9 4.01 4.52 -13.67
CA GLU A 9 4.80 5.76 -13.77
C GLU A 9 4.35 6.78 -12.72
N ALA A 10 3.04 7.02 -12.59
CA ALA A 10 2.49 7.91 -11.57
C ALA A 10 2.82 7.44 -10.14
N MET A 11 2.76 6.13 -9.89
CA MET A 11 3.16 5.54 -8.62
C MET A 11 4.67 5.65 -8.37
N SER A 12 5.50 5.80 -9.40
CA SER A 12 6.95 5.96 -9.23
C SER A 12 7.33 7.39 -8.81
N GLU A 13 6.42 8.35 -8.97
CA GLU A 13 6.67 9.74 -8.61
C GLU A 13 6.89 9.90 -7.08
N PRO A 14 7.89 10.70 -6.68
CA PRO A 14 8.12 11.01 -5.27
C PRO A 14 6.94 11.79 -4.68
N GLY A 15 6.50 11.38 -3.48
CA GLY A 15 5.35 12.00 -2.81
C GLY A 15 3.99 11.39 -3.17
N VAL A 16 3.88 10.62 -4.27
CA VAL A 16 2.64 9.90 -4.59
C VAL A 16 2.47 8.72 -3.63
N ARG A 17 1.37 8.70 -2.87
CA ARG A 17 0.99 7.63 -1.94
C ARG A 17 0.07 6.61 -2.59
N SER A 18 -0.88 7.07 -3.38
CA SER A 18 -1.90 6.25 -4.04
C SER A 18 -2.30 6.88 -5.37
N VAL A 19 -2.71 6.05 -6.31
CA VAL A 19 -3.23 6.45 -7.62
C VAL A 19 -4.53 5.69 -7.86
N GLU A 20 -5.56 6.42 -8.28
CA GLU A 20 -6.85 5.87 -8.70
C GLU A 20 -7.19 6.38 -10.09
N LEU A 21 -7.55 5.45 -10.98
CA LEU A 21 -8.01 5.74 -12.33
C LEU A 21 -9.49 5.40 -12.42
N GLN A 22 -10.28 6.36 -12.91
CA GLN A 22 -11.72 6.24 -13.11
C GLN A 22 -12.08 6.48 -14.58
N ASP A 23 -13.18 5.92 -15.05
CA ASP A 23 -13.78 6.30 -16.33
C ASP A 23 -14.65 7.56 -16.18
N ASP A 24 -15.22 8.04 -17.29
CA ASP A 24 -16.06 9.25 -17.31
C ASP A 24 -17.34 9.11 -16.46
N ALA A 25 -17.89 7.90 -16.35
CA ALA A 25 -19.00 7.61 -15.44
C ALA A 25 -18.58 7.52 -13.96
N GLY A 26 -17.30 7.68 -13.66
CA GLY A 26 -16.75 7.60 -12.30
C GLY A 26 -16.55 6.18 -11.78
N SER A 27 -16.62 5.16 -12.65
CA SER A 27 -16.31 3.79 -12.22
C SER A 27 -14.82 3.62 -12.06
N ARG A 28 -14.41 3.01 -10.95
CA ARG A 28 -13.01 2.71 -10.68
C ARG A 28 -12.49 1.63 -11.62
N ILE A 29 -11.48 1.98 -12.42
CA ILE A 29 -10.80 1.06 -13.33
C ILE A 29 -9.59 0.42 -12.63
N ILE A 30 -8.73 1.24 -12.00
CA ILE A 30 -7.51 0.79 -11.29
C ILE A 30 -7.36 1.59 -10.01
N ALA A 31 -6.97 0.93 -8.91
CA ALA A 31 -6.50 1.60 -7.69
C ALA A 31 -5.24 0.91 -7.17
N ARG A 32 -4.21 1.71 -6.89
CA ARG A 32 -2.91 1.26 -6.36
C ARG A 32 -2.50 2.18 -5.21
N GLU A 33 -1.94 1.59 -4.16
CA GLU A 33 -1.41 2.32 -3.00
C GLU A 33 -0.02 1.79 -2.65
N LYS A 34 0.90 2.68 -2.27
CA LYS A 34 2.24 2.29 -1.80
C LYS A 34 2.10 1.65 -0.43
N PRO A 35 2.77 0.52 -0.18
CA PRO A 35 2.81 -0.04 1.15
C PRO A 35 3.41 1.00 2.11
N ILE A 36 2.73 1.23 3.22
CA ILE A 36 3.26 2.03 4.31
C ILE A 36 4.53 1.33 4.81
N ALA A 37 5.66 2.03 4.88
CA ALA A 37 6.86 1.45 5.47
C ALA A 37 6.52 0.87 6.86
N GLY A 38 6.70 -0.45 7.02
CA GLY A 38 6.31 -1.19 8.23
C GLY A 38 5.01 -2.02 8.13
N SER A 39 4.12 -1.76 7.16
CA SER A 39 2.87 -2.54 7.01
C SER A 39 3.10 -3.92 6.39
N ALA A 40 4.07 -4.04 5.47
CA ALA A 40 4.45 -5.33 4.88
C ALA A 40 5.07 -6.26 5.93
N ALA A 41 6.05 -5.77 6.70
CA ALA A 41 6.68 -6.52 7.79
C ALA A 41 5.69 -6.86 8.92
N ARG A 42 4.77 -5.93 9.28
CA ARG A 42 3.71 -6.21 10.25
C ARG A 42 2.72 -7.26 9.74
N ARG A 43 2.34 -7.21 8.46
CA ARG A 43 1.46 -8.21 7.83
C ARG A 43 2.11 -9.59 7.81
N GLU A 44 3.38 -9.66 7.42
CA GLU A 44 4.14 -10.92 7.43
C GLU A 44 4.22 -11.50 8.85
N ARG A 45 4.56 -10.68 9.85
CA ARG A 45 4.57 -11.10 11.27
C ARG A 45 3.21 -11.57 11.79
N ALA A 46 2.14 -10.87 11.45
CA ALA A 46 0.77 -11.25 11.82
C ALA A 46 0.35 -12.56 11.15
N PHE A 47 0.73 -12.77 9.88
CA PHE A 47 0.45 -14.01 9.14
C PHE A 47 1.23 -15.21 9.72
N LEU A 48 2.45 -14.96 10.20
CA LEU A 48 3.30 -15.95 10.89
C LEU A 48 2.91 -16.17 12.36
N GLY A 49 1.90 -15.46 12.89
CA GLY A 49 1.46 -15.60 14.28
C GLY A 49 2.49 -15.13 15.31
N ILE A 50 3.45 -14.29 14.92
CA ILE A 50 4.49 -13.78 15.80
C ILE A 50 3.93 -12.60 16.58
N ALA A 51 3.58 -12.83 17.85
CA ALA A 51 3.21 -11.76 18.77
C ALA A 51 4.41 -10.80 18.96
N ASP A 52 4.17 -9.49 18.91
CA ASP A 52 5.17 -8.52 19.36
C ASP A 52 5.54 -8.85 20.82
N PRO A 53 6.85 -8.90 21.17
CA PRO A 53 7.24 -9.15 22.55
C PRO A 53 6.60 -8.05 23.40
N VAL A 54 5.69 -8.47 24.29
CA VAL A 54 5.16 -7.61 25.34
C VAL A 54 6.36 -6.96 26.03
N SER A 55 6.51 -5.64 25.90
CA SER A 55 7.54 -4.91 26.62
C SER A 55 7.30 -5.13 28.11
N PRO A 56 8.20 -5.77 28.87
CA PRO A 56 7.99 -6.09 30.27
C PRO A 56 8.09 -4.85 31.20
N ASN A 57 8.07 -3.64 30.64
CA ASN A 57 8.09 -2.39 31.38
C ASN A 57 6.83 -1.58 31.02
N SER A 58 5.70 -1.94 31.62
CA SER A 58 4.66 -0.95 31.96
C SER A 58 4.63 -0.85 33.49
N PRO A 59 4.57 0.38 34.04
CA PRO A 59 4.74 0.67 35.47
C PRO A 59 3.63 0.11 36.37
#